data_AF-A0A6F8QH99-F1
#
_entry.id   AF-A0A6F8QH99-F1
#
_cell.length_a   1.000
_cell.length_b   1.000
_cell.length_c   1.000
_cell.angle_alpha   90.00
_cell.angle_beta   90.00
_cell.angle_gamma   90.00
#
_symmetry.space_group_name_H-M   'P 1'
#
loop_
_entity.id
_entity.type
_entity.pdbx_description
1 polymer ?
#
loop_
_entity_poly.entity_id
_entity_poly.type
_entity_poly.pdbx_seq_one_letter_code
_entity_poly.pdbx_strand_id
1 'polypeptide(L)' 'MKVFFILIIFSFTLATCQGECFGGFSLPIDGKEVPIRTCADTYDGKKHLIVSTWKTAESFSCECAQIGLQCCKEYVAVA' A
#
# COMPACT_ATOMS: atom_id res chain seq x y z
N MET A 1 18.84 32.64 9.79
CA MET A 1 17.86 32.11 8.81
C MET A 1 18.28 30.79 8.15
N LYS A 2 19.58 30.53 7.93
CA LYS A 2 20.08 29.31 7.26
C LYS A 2 19.61 27.99 7.88
N VAL A 3 19.47 27.92 9.21
CA VAL A 3 19.01 26.73 9.94
C VAL A 3 17.55 26.40 9.62
N PHE A 4 16.68 27.41 9.49
CA PHE A 4 15.26 27.19 9.16
C PHE A 4 15.10 26.60 7.76
N PHE A 5 15.88 27.06 6.78
CA PHE A 5 15.86 26.48 5.43
C PHE A 5 16.28 25.00 5.42
N ILE A 6 17.30 24.63 6.21
CA ILE A 6 17.73 23.23 6.34
C ILE A 6 16.62 22.37 6.95
N LEU A 7 15.97 22.85 8.01
CA LEU A 7 14.86 22.13 8.66
C LEU A 7 13.67 21.95 7.73
N ILE A 8 13.36 22.95 6.91
CA ILE A 8 12.28 22.88 5.91
C ILE A 8 12.58 21.81 4.87
N ILE A 9 13.79 21.83 4.28
CA ILE A 9 14.22 20.82 3.30
C ILE A 9 14.19 19.41 3.92
N PHE A 10 14.70 19.27 5.15
CA PHE A 10 14.71 17.99 5.84
C PHE A 10 13.30 17.45 6.09
N SER A 11 12.38 18.32 6.52
CA SER A 11 10.97 17.97 6.73
C SER A 11 10.30 17.49 5.43
N PHE A 12 10.57 18.17 4.30
CA PHE A 12 10.06 17.74 3.00
C PHE A 12 10.63 16.38 2.57
N THR A 13 11.93 16.15 2.73
CA THR A 13 12.55 14.85 2.39
C THR A 13 12.00 13.70 3.23
N LEU A 14 11.74 13.94 4.52
CA LEU A 14 11.10 12.97 5.41
C LEU A 14 9.65 12.70 5.03
N ALA A 15 8.89 13.73 4.63
CA ALA A 15 7.52 13.56 4.17
C ALA A 15 7.43 12.72 2.89
N THR A 16 8.42 12.82 1.99
CA THR A 16 8.47 12.03 0.75
C THR A 16 8.98 10.60 0.93
N CYS A 17 9.51 10.24 2.10
CA CYS A 17 9.97 8.87 2.40
C CYS A 17 8.81 7.92 2.79
N GLN A 18 7.56 8.35 2.72
CA GLN A 18 6.43 7.46 2.94
C GLN A 18 6.15 6.67 1.65
N GLY A 19 6.23 5.33 1.76
CA GLY A 19 5.86 4.39 0.70
C GLY A 19 4.53 4.76 0.05
N GLU A 20 4.52 4.86 -1.30
CA GLU A 20 3.25 4.90 -2.02
C GLU A 20 2.48 3.61 -1.73
N CYS A 21 1.43 3.72 -0.92
CA CYS A 21 0.51 2.65 -0.65
C CYS A 21 -0.82 2.92 -1.37
N PHE A 22 -1.35 1.90 -2.02
CA PHE A 22 -2.67 1.92 -2.64
C PHE A 22 -3.43 0.67 -2.24
N GLY A 23 -4.75 0.74 -2.30
CA GLY A 23 -5.58 -0.36 -1.87
C GLY A 23 -7.05 -0.01 -1.90
N GLY A 24 -7.88 -1.03 -1.77
CA GLY A 24 -9.32 -0.90 -1.69
C GLY A 24 -9.84 -1.70 -0.51
N PHE A 25 -10.51 -1.02 0.42
CA PHE A 25 -11.29 -1.69 1.43
C PHE A 25 -12.62 -2.11 0.82
N SER A 26 -13.07 -3.33 1.10
CA SER A 26 -14.45 -3.67 0.74
C SER A 26 -15.38 -3.02 1.74
N LEU A 27 -16.19 -2.09 1.24
CA LEU A 27 -17.28 -1.52 2.02
C LEU A 27 -18.38 -2.58 2.17
N PRO A 28 -18.99 -2.70 3.36
CA PRO A 28 -20.13 -3.57 3.54
C PRO A 28 -21.26 -3.13 2.60
N ILE A 29 -21.71 -4.03 1.73
CA ILE A 29 -22.88 -3.78 0.89
C ILE A 29 -24.11 -4.11 1.73
N ASP A 30 -25.00 -3.12 1.91
CA ASP A 30 -26.29 -3.28 2.60
C ASP A 30 -26.18 -3.68 4.09
N GLY A 31 -25.11 -3.23 4.76
CA GLY A 31 -24.87 -3.55 6.18
C GLY A 31 -24.51 -5.01 6.47
N LYS A 32 -24.38 -5.84 5.42
CA LYS A 32 -23.80 -7.18 5.52
C LYS A 32 -22.33 -7.13 5.11
N GLU A 33 -21.47 -7.65 5.97
CA GLU A 33 -20.12 -8.04 5.58
C GLU A 33 -20.24 -9.12 4.50
N VAL A 34 -20.09 -8.72 3.23
CA VAL A 34 -19.94 -9.68 2.14
C VAL A 34 -18.54 -10.25 2.29
N PRO A 35 -18.38 -11.54 2.61
CA PRO A 35 -17.06 -12.11 2.80
C PRO A 35 -16.33 -12.06 1.47
N ILE A 36 -15.35 -11.17 1.34
CA ILE A 36 -14.41 -11.18 0.23
C ILE A 36 -13.75 -12.55 0.28
N ARG A 37 -13.83 -13.37 -0.77
CA ARG A 37 -13.08 -14.65 -0.81
C ARG A 37 -11.69 -14.48 -1.44
N THR A 38 -11.56 -13.43 -2.24
CA THR A 38 -10.35 -13.13 -3.02
C THR A 38 -10.23 -11.64 -3.25
N CYS A 39 -9.02 -11.10 -3.17
CA CYS A 39 -8.71 -9.76 -3.68
C CYS A 39 -8.29 -9.87 -5.15
N ALA A 40 -8.68 -8.91 -5.98
CA ALA A 40 -8.15 -8.77 -7.33
C ALA A 40 -6.98 -7.79 -7.28
N ASP A 41 -5.79 -8.23 -7.69
CA ASP A 41 -4.64 -7.36 -7.87
C ASP A 41 -4.89 -6.45 -9.08
N THR A 42 -4.82 -5.14 -8.87
CA THR A 42 -5.04 -4.14 -9.90
C THR A 42 -3.93 -4.13 -10.96
N TYR A 43 -2.73 -4.65 -10.63
CA TYR A 43 -1.57 -4.65 -11.52
C TYR A 43 -1.59 -5.78 -12.54
N ASP A 44 -1.84 -7.01 -12.11
CA ASP A 44 -1.80 -8.19 -12.98
C ASP A 44 -3.17 -8.84 -13.21
N GLY A 45 -4.22 -8.30 -12.58
CA GLY A 45 -5.59 -8.80 -12.67
C GLY A 45 -5.81 -10.16 -11.99
N LYS A 46 -4.79 -10.73 -11.32
CA LYS A 46 -4.93 -12.03 -10.66
C LYS A 46 -5.75 -11.91 -9.39
N LYS A 47 -6.44 -13.00 -9.09
CA LYS A 47 -7.18 -13.14 -7.84
C LYS A 47 -6.31 -13.84 -6.82
N HIS A 48 -6.12 -13.18 -5.69
CA HIS A 48 -5.35 -13.66 -4.57
C HIS A 48 -6.28 -14.05 -3.42
N LEU A 49 -5.97 -15.14 -2.72
CA LEU A 49 -6.75 -15.60 -1.58
C LEU A 49 -6.59 -14.64 -0.39
N ILE A 50 -7.58 -14.62 0.51
CA ILE A 50 -7.42 -13.90 1.78
C ILE A 50 -6.23 -14.50 2.55
N VAL A 51 -5.53 -13.65 3.31
CA VAL A 51 -4.31 -13.93 4.09
C VAL A 51 -3.09 -14.19 3.20
N SER A 52 -3.21 -14.04 1.88
CA SER A 52 -2.04 -14.12 1.00
C SER A 52 -1.29 -12.79 0.96
N THR A 53 0.03 -12.92 0.92
CA THR A 53 0.98 -11.83 0.69
C THR A 53 1.84 -12.16 -0.53
N TRP A 54 2.10 -11.17 -1.36
CA TRP A 54 2.92 -11.34 -2.56
C TRP A 54 3.67 -10.06 -2.92
N LYS A 55 4.69 -10.22 -3.77
CA LYS A 55 5.42 -9.10 -4.36
C LYS A 55 5.05 -8.95 -5.83
N THR A 56 4.80 -7.72 -6.26
CA THR A 56 4.56 -7.40 -7.66
C THR A 56 5.88 -7.17 -8.40
N ALA A 57 5.84 -7.18 -9.73
CA ALA A 57 7.02 -6.89 -10.57
C ALA A 57 7.55 -5.45 -10.37
N GLU A 58 6.70 -4.53 -9.91
CA GLU A 58 7.05 -3.13 -9.65
C GLU A 58 7.56 -2.88 -8.22
N SER A 59 8.00 -3.93 -7.51
CA SER A 59 8.49 -3.84 -6.14
C SER A 59 7.45 -3.36 -5.13
N PHE A 60 6.16 -3.65 -5.36
CA PHE A 60 5.15 -3.49 -4.33
C PHE A 60 5.02 -4.77 -3.52
N SER A 61 4.85 -4.62 -2.21
CA SER A 61 4.44 -5.67 -1.29
C SER A 61 2.94 -5.55 -1.05
N CYS A 62 2.19 -6.59 -1.42
CA CYS A 62 0.74 -6.62 -1.37
C CYS A 62 0.24 -7.65 -0.35
N GLU A 63 -0.82 -7.30 0.36
CA GLU A 63 -1.54 -8.13 1.30
C GLU A 63 -3.04 -8.10 0.97
N CYS A 64 -3.63 -9.29 0.85
CA CYS A 64 -5.08 -9.45 0.78
C CYS A 64 -5.60 -9.88 2.14
N ALA A 65 -6.24 -8.98 2.87
CA ALA A 65 -6.87 -9.25 4.15
C ALA A 65 -8.40 -9.32 4.00
N GLN A 66 -9.09 -9.74 5.07
CA GLN A 66 -10.57 -9.75 5.08
C GLN A 66 -11.18 -8.37 4.83
N ILE A 67 -10.43 -7.32 5.19
CA ILE A 67 -10.85 -5.93 5.01
C ILE A 67 -10.63 -5.42 3.57
N GLY A 68 -9.81 -6.11 2.77
CA GLY A 68 -9.50 -5.70 1.40
C GLY A 68 -8.04 -5.92 0.99
N LEU A 69 -7.65 -5.25 -0.10
CA LEU A 69 -6.30 -5.28 -0.64
C LEU A 69 -5.52 -4.06 -0.19
N GLN A 70 -4.30 -4.27 0.28
CA GLN A 70 -3.32 -3.21 0.55
C GLN A 70 -2.00 -3.55 -0.12
N CYS A 71 -1.47 -2.62 -0.91
CA CYS A 71 -0.19 -2.75 -1.59
C CYS A 71 0.66 -1.52 -1.29
N CYS A 72 1.91 -1.71 -0.90
CA CYS A 72 2.84 -0.65 -0.57
C CYS A 72 4.14 -0.81 -1.34
N LYS A 73 4.67 0.30 -1.87
CA LYS A 73 5.95 0.30 -2.57
C LYS A 73 7.07 0.03 -1.58
N GLU A 74 7.85 -1.02 -1.83
CA GLU A 74 9.10 -1.25 -1.10
C GLU A 74 10.20 -0.40 -1.74
N TYR A 75 10.72 0.58 -1.00
CA TYR A 75 11.96 1.24 -1.37
C TYR A 75 13.14 0.45 -0.82
N VAL A 76 14.07 0.06 -1.68
CA VAL A 76 15.40 -0.36 -1.23
C VAL A 76 16.11 0.90 -0.76
N ALA A 77 16.38 1.00 0.55
CA ALA A 77 17.27 2.04 1.05
C ALA A 77 18.64 1.82 0.40
N VAL A 78 19.00 2.70 -0.54
CA VAL A 78 20.36 2.75 -1.07
C VAL A 78 21.22 3.34 0.05
N ALA A 79 22.03 2.48 0.66
CA ALA A 79 22.99 2.82 1.70
C ALA A 79 24.18 3.62 1.15
#